data_AF-A0A3M1S579-F1
#
_entry.id   AF-A0A3M1S579-F1
#
_cell.length_a   1.000
_cell.length_b   1.000
_cell.length_c   1.000
_cell.angle_alpha   90.00
_cell.angle_beta   90.00
_cell.angle_gamma   90.00
#
_symmetry.space_group_name_H-M   'P 1'
#
loop_
_entity.id
_entity.type
_entity.pdbx_description
1 polymer ?
#
loop_
_entity_poly.entity_id
_entity_poly.type
_entity_poly.pdbx_seq_one_letter_code
_entity_poly.pdbx_strand_id
1 'polypeptide(L)'
;MKNNIYYWEISLNNPEPVWEKIYMHNQVIVDDREYLQHVTRLRELIITYCTLFKTCHCSSGGKSDCQTLQRILVEIDKILMDAKIKNIEYTEFVAFWKCLDLSFSIYRKEEEVQRRFSILQDVLKEYCESRRLLYDRLGYTHIVQQALYDANKASRQGNLGLKKIQFVLKEAIGEQAATEVLSRDMSSFLEKELGQFVPRDIVSFNELMQNLKARYPFGTRYQGKVPDLVVKFGKNVFVIEAKHIKESGGAQDKQISEIIDFIQQQEPVESPVHYVAFLDGTYFNLFAKGGGQKISKQKSDIENALRQHPKNFFVNTEGLKQLFRDAMDDYSSSKNSEQTS
;
A
#
# COMPACT_ATOMS: atom_id res chain seq x y z
N MET A 1 7.52 -29.99 6.41
CA MET A 1 7.82 -29.06 5.30
C MET A 1 8.51 -29.80 4.19
N LYS A 2 8.19 -29.41 2.94
CA LYS A 2 8.73 -30.00 1.71
C LYS A 2 9.75 -29.06 1.06
N ASN A 3 10.33 -29.50 -0.06
CA ASN A 3 11.25 -28.66 -0.84
C ASN A 3 10.55 -27.41 -1.40
N ASN A 4 11.25 -26.28 -1.52
CA ASN A 4 10.65 -25.02 -1.97
C ASN A 4 10.00 -25.05 -3.36
N ILE A 5 10.50 -25.88 -4.28
CA ILE A 5 9.91 -26.06 -5.62
C ILE A 5 8.50 -26.63 -5.53
N TYR A 6 8.20 -27.48 -4.53
CA TYR A 6 6.85 -28.00 -4.32
C TYR A 6 5.83 -26.89 -4.08
N TYR A 7 6.16 -25.88 -3.27
CA TYR A 7 5.24 -24.76 -3.00
C TYR A 7 5.13 -23.80 -4.19
N TRP A 8 6.21 -23.68 -4.97
CA TRP A 8 6.18 -22.96 -6.25
C TRP A 8 5.24 -23.64 -7.25
N GLU A 9 5.29 -24.96 -7.39
CA GLU A 9 4.38 -25.73 -8.26
C GLU A 9 2.93 -25.64 -7.81
N ILE A 10 2.66 -25.70 -6.51
CA ILE A 10 1.31 -25.43 -5.97
C ILE A 10 0.84 -24.04 -6.38
N SER A 11 1.70 -23.03 -6.25
CA SER A 11 1.36 -21.66 -6.62
C SER A 11 1.02 -21.55 -8.11
N LEU A 12 1.82 -22.16 -8.99
CA LEU A 12 1.58 -22.17 -10.43
C LEU A 12 0.28 -22.87 -10.82
N ASN A 13 -0.10 -23.95 -10.13
CA ASN A 13 -1.31 -24.71 -10.40
C ASN A 13 -2.58 -24.09 -9.82
N ASN A 14 -2.45 -23.06 -8.97
CA ASN A 14 -3.57 -22.40 -8.30
C ASN A 14 -3.51 -20.89 -8.54
N PRO A 15 -3.94 -20.39 -9.71
CA PRO A 15 -3.83 -18.98 -10.07
C PRO A 15 -4.63 -18.07 -9.11
N GLU A 16 -4.12 -16.85 -8.91
CA GLU A 16 -4.80 -15.81 -8.13
C GLU A 16 -6.14 -15.41 -8.77
N PRO A 17 -7.18 -15.12 -7.97
CA PRO A 17 -8.44 -14.62 -8.48
C PRO A 17 -8.27 -13.23 -9.09
N VAL A 18 -9.20 -12.86 -9.97
CA VAL A 18 -9.17 -11.54 -10.64
C VAL A 18 -9.37 -10.39 -9.65
N TRP A 19 -10.11 -10.64 -8.57
CA TRP A 19 -10.37 -9.68 -7.51
C TRP A 19 -10.65 -10.41 -6.20
N GLU A 20 -10.46 -9.71 -5.08
CA GLU A 20 -10.76 -10.24 -3.75
C GLU A 20 -11.42 -9.19 -2.87
N LYS A 21 -12.27 -9.65 -1.95
CA LYS A 21 -12.99 -8.80 -1.00
C LYS A 21 -12.05 -8.03 -0.07
N ILE A 22 -10.87 -8.57 0.25
CA ILE A 22 -9.91 -7.91 1.15
C ILE A 22 -9.36 -6.58 0.57
N TYR A 23 -9.40 -6.43 -0.76
CA TYR A 23 -8.97 -5.22 -1.47
C TYR A 23 -10.13 -4.27 -1.79
N MET A 24 -11.38 -4.66 -1.50
CA MET A 24 -12.56 -3.86 -1.76
C MET A 24 -12.78 -2.82 -0.64
N HIS A 25 -13.10 -1.59 -1.04
CA HIS A 25 -13.38 -0.50 -0.12
C HIS A 25 -14.82 -0.02 -0.33
N ASN A 26 -15.66 -0.21 0.69
CA ASN A 26 -17.08 0.15 0.62
C ASN A 26 -17.40 1.41 1.44
N GLN A 27 -16.41 2.25 1.69
CA GLN A 27 -16.61 3.46 2.47
C GLN A 27 -17.28 4.52 1.59
N VAL A 28 -18.50 4.90 1.96
CA VAL A 28 -19.23 6.01 1.35
C VAL A 28 -18.85 7.28 2.09
N ILE A 29 -18.23 8.25 1.39
CA ILE A 29 -17.84 9.54 1.99
C ILE A 29 -18.91 10.62 1.81
N VAL A 30 -19.86 10.38 0.92
CA VAL A 30 -20.90 11.37 0.58
C VAL A 30 -22.11 11.32 1.51
N ASP A 31 -22.15 10.37 2.45
CA ASP A 31 -23.15 10.36 3.53
C ASP A 31 -22.77 11.30 4.69
N ASP A 32 -21.53 11.78 4.71
CA ASP A 32 -21.02 12.72 5.71
C ASP A 32 -21.54 14.15 5.44
N ARG A 33 -22.51 14.58 6.25
CA ARG A 33 -23.15 15.89 6.11
C ARG A 33 -22.19 17.06 6.34
N GLU A 34 -21.25 16.93 7.26
CA GLU A 34 -20.28 17.98 7.56
C GLU A 34 -19.34 18.17 6.37
N TYR A 35 -18.84 17.06 5.82
CA TYR A 35 -18.08 17.07 4.57
C TYR A 35 -18.85 17.74 3.43
N LEU A 36 -20.12 17.36 3.20
CA LEU A 36 -20.92 17.94 2.11
C LEU A 36 -21.18 19.44 2.28
N GLN A 37 -21.37 19.92 3.51
CA GLN A 37 -21.50 21.35 3.79
C GLN A 37 -20.23 22.11 3.40
N HIS A 38 -19.06 21.59 3.75
CA HIS A 38 -17.79 22.18 3.37
C HIS A 38 -17.54 22.14 1.86
N VAL A 39 -17.88 21.05 1.17
CA VAL A 39 -17.80 20.96 -0.29
C VAL A 39 -18.70 22.00 -0.96
N THR A 40 -19.93 22.15 -0.48
CA THR A 40 -20.88 23.14 -1.00
C THR A 40 -20.35 24.55 -0.80
N ARG A 41 -19.87 24.85 0.42
CA ARG A 41 -19.29 26.15 0.74
C ARG A 41 -18.07 26.47 -0.11
N LEU A 42 -17.17 25.50 -0.29
CA LEU A 42 -15.99 25.63 -1.14
C LEU A 42 -16.39 25.96 -2.58
N ARG A 43 -17.39 25.25 -3.12
CA ARG A 43 -17.92 25.54 -4.46
C ARG A 43 -18.40 26.97 -4.55
N GLU A 44 -19.32 27.40 -3.68
CA GLU A 44 -19.87 28.76 -3.64
C GLU A 44 -18.76 29.84 -3.63
N LEU A 45 -17.75 29.66 -2.79
CA LEU A 45 -16.60 30.57 -2.73
C LEU A 45 -15.86 30.63 -4.06
N ILE A 46 -15.60 29.49 -4.70
CA ILE A 46 -14.96 29.42 -6.01
C ILE A 46 -15.84 30.06 -7.11
N ILE A 47 -17.15 29.82 -7.11
CA ILE A 47 -18.09 30.48 -8.05
C ILE A 47 -17.97 31.99 -7.92
N THR A 48 -18.05 32.46 -6.67
CA THR A 48 -18.01 33.87 -6.33
C THR A 48 -16.67 34.48 -6.76
N TYR A 49 -15.56 33.79 -6.44
CA TYR A 49 -14.22 34.18 -6.87
C TYR A 49 -14.15 34.33 -8.39
N CYS A 50 -14.56 33.31 -9.15
CA CYS A 50 -14.49 33.33 -10.61
C CYS A 50 -15.37 34.40 -11.25
N THR A 51 -16.54 34.67 -10.66
CA THR A 51 -17.46 35.70 -11.15
C THR A 51 -16.85 37.09 -10.95
N LEU A 52 -16.36 37.37 -9.74
CA LEU A 52 -15.71 38.63 -9.41
C LEU A 52 -14.41 38.83 -10.19
N PHE A 53 -13.59 37.79 -10.34
CA PHE A 53 -12.34 37.84 -11.09
C PHE A 53 -12.56 38.30 -12.54
N LYS A 54 -13.60 37.77 -13.20
CA LYS A 54 -13.97 38.16 -14.57
C LYS A 54 -14.48 39.60 -14.65
N THR A 55 -15.27 40.06 -13.69
CA THR A 55 -15.80 41.43 -13.70
C THR A 55 -14.75 42.48 -13.35
N CYS A 56 -13.80 42.15 -12.46
CA CYS A 56 -12.69 43.04 -12.07
C CYS A 56 -11.67 43.26 -13.19
N HIS A 57 -11.50 42.29 -14.09
CA HIS A 57 -10.64 42.44 -15.27
C HIS A 57 -11.27 43.27 -16.39
N CYS A 58 -12.58 43.49 -16.39
CA CYS A 58 -13.31 44.16 -17.48
C CYS A 58 -13.67 45.63 -17.19
N SER A 59 -13.42 46.16 -15.99
CA SER A 59 -13.74 47.55 -15.65
C SER A 59 -12.81 48.02 -14.53
N SER A 60 -12.36 49.27 -14.59
CA SER A 60 -11.47 49.99 -13.67
C SER A 60 -11.75 49.74 -12.16
N GLY A 61 -11.40 48.55 -11.66
CA GLY A 61 -11.77 48.06 -10.33
C GLY A 61 -10.99 48.78 -9.23
N GLY A 62 -11.72 49.40 -8.30
CA GLY A 62 -11.13 50.06 -7.14
C GLY A 62 -10.50 49.07 -6.15
N LYS A 63 -9.70 49.59 -5.20
CA LYS A 63 -9.06 48.83 -4.11
C LYS A 63 -10.00 47.87 -3.34
N SER A 64 -11.30 48.13 -3.35
CA SER A 64 -12.34 47.33 -2.67
C SER A 64 -12.56 45.93 -3.25
N ASP A 65 -12.48 45.78 -4.57
CA ASP A 65 -12.74 44.47 -5.21
C ASP A 65 -11.58 43.50 -5.01
N CYS A 66 -10.35 44.03 -5.03
CA CYS A 66 -9.13 43.31 -4.68
C CYS A 66 -9.15 42.80 -3.22
N GLN A 67 -9.67 43.61 -2.28
CA GLN A 67 -9.85 43.18 -0.89
C GLN A 67 -10.88 42.05 -0.73
N THR A 68 -11.93 42.05 -1.56
CA THR A 68 -12.98 41.02 -1.51
C THR A 68 -12.47 39.68 -2.05
N LEU A 69 -11.76 39.70 -3.19
CA LEU A 69 -11.10 38.52 -3.74
C LEU A 69 -10.10 37.93 -2.73
N GLN A 70 -9.33 38.78 -2.05
CA GLN A 70 -8.40 38.33 -1.01
C GLN A 70 -9.12 37.66 0.18
N ARG A 71 -10.27 38.19 0.62
CA ARG A 71 -11.07 37.55 1.68
C ARG A 71 -11.58 36.18 1.26
N ILE A 72 -12.05 36.05 0.02
CA ILE A 72 -12.51 34.75 -0.52
C ILE A 72 -11.35 33.76 -0.58
N LEU A 73 -10.17 34.20 -1.04
CA LEU A 73 -8.96 33.37 -1.09
C LEU A 73 -8.62 32.81 0.30
N VAL A 74 -8.67 33.65 1.34
CA VAL A 74 -8.41 33.25 2.73
C VAL A 74 -9.44 32.22 3.21
N GLU A 75 -10.73 32.39 2.89
CA GLU A 75 -11.75 31.42 3.28
C GLU A 75 -11.61 30.07 2.56
N ILE A 76 -11.21 30.09 1.29
CA ILE A 76 -10.89 28.86 0.54
C ILE A 76 -9.70 28.15 1.19
N ASP A 77 -8.60 28.87 1.50
CA ASP A 77 -7.43 28.30 2.18
C ASP A 77 -7.81 27.68 3.52
N LYS A 78 -8.64 28.35 4.33
CA LYS A 78 -9.11 27.80 5.61
C LYS A 78 -9.80 26.44 5.45
N ILE A 79 -10.70 26.31 4.47
CA ILE A 79 -11.39 25.03 4.21
C ILE A 79 -10.40 23.96 3.75
N LEU A 80 -9.45 24.31 2.88
CA LEU A 80 -8.47 23.36 2.36
C LEU A 80 -7.44 22.92 3.41
N MET A 81 -7.11 23.79 4.36
CA MET A 81 -6.10 23.55 5.39
C MET A 81 -6.68 22.96 6.69
N ASP A 82 -8.00 22.99 6.89
CA ASP A 82 -8.60 22.44 8.10
C ASP A 82 -8.46 20.91 8.15
N ALA A 83 -7.61 20.44 9.05
CA ALA A 83 -7.35 19.03 9.28
C ALA A 83 -8.58 18.24 9.77
N LYS A 84 -9.62 18.92 10.28
CA LYS A 84 -10.88 18.30 10.69
C LYS A 84 -11.72 17.88 9.48
N ILE A 85 -11.60 18.61 8.37
CA ILE A 85 -12.34 18.32 7.14
C ILE A 85 -11.63 17.20 6.38
N LYS A 86 -12.03 15.96 6.68
CA LYS A 86 -11.53 14.78 5.98
C LYS A 86 -12.02 14.81 4.53
N ASN A 87 -11.26 14.20 3.62
CA ASN A 87 -11.68 13.92 2.23
C ASN A 87 -11.89 15.16 1.33
N ILE A 88 -11.55 16.38 1.77
CA ILE A 88 -11.67 17.60 0.96
C ILE A 88 -10.85 17.55 -0.33
N GLU A 89 -9.79 16.73 -0.34
CA GLU A 89 -8.95 16.47 -1.52
C GLU A 89 -9.68 15.79 -2.69
N TYR A 90 -10.86 15.22 -2.47
CA TYR A 90 -11.65 14.51 -3.49
C TYR A 90 -12.73 15.39 -4.11
N THR A 91 -12.62 16.70 -3.97
CA THR A 91 -13.44 17.67 -4.71
C THR A 91 -12.92 17.85 -6.13
N GLU A 92 -13.80 18.21 -7.05
CA GLU A 92 -13.43 18.48 -8.44
C GLU A 92 -12.44 19.62 -8.60
N PHE A 93 -12.48 20.61 -7.70
CA PHE A 93 -11.51 21.70 -7.66
C PHE A 93 -10.11 21.18 -7.34
N VAL A 94 -9.94 20.40 -6.27
CA VAL A 94 -8.63 19.84 -5.89
C VAL A 94 -8.16 18.80 -6.90
N ALA A 95 -9.06 18.03 -7.50
CA ALA A 95 -8.71 17.08 -8.55
C ALA A 95 -8.11 17.77 -9.80
N PHE A 96 -8.57 18.98 -10.13
CA PHE A 96 -8.01 19.77 -11.25
C PHE A 96 -6.54 20.12 -11.06
N TRP A 97 -6.03 20.18 -9.82
CA TRP A 97 -4.65 20.56 -9.56
C TRP A 97 -3.66 19.58 -10.21
N LYS A 98 -4.05 18.31 -10.39
CA LYS A 98 -3.26 17.32 -11.13
C LYS A 98 -3.07 17.69 -12.62
N CYS A 99 -4.00 18.45 -13.21
CA CYS A 99 -3.84 18.99 -14.56
C CYS A 99 -2.80 20.12 -14.63
N LEU A 100 -2.47 20.71 -13.48
CA LEU A 100 -1.45 21.75 -13.33
C LEU A 100 -0.13 21.20 -12.79
N ASP A 101 0.06 19.88 -12.79
CA ASP A 101 1.19 19.18 -12.17
C ASP A 101 1.39 19.53 -10.68
N LEU A 102 0.30 19.84 -9.97
CA LEU A 102 0.31 20.19 -8.56
C LEU A 102 -0.40 19.13 -7.73
N SER A 103 0.26 18.67 -6.66
CA SER A 103 -0.37 17.80 -5.66
C SER A 103 -0.89 18.59 -4.47
N PHE A 104 -2.08 18.23 -3.99
CA PHE A 104 -2.67 18.84 -2.79
C PHE A 104 -1.80 18.65 -1.54
N SER A 105 -1.01 17.57 -1.48
CA SER A 105 -0.07 17.34 -0.38
C SER A 105 1.09 18.32 -0.35
N ILE A 106 1.57 18.79 -1.51
CA ILE A 106 2.63 19.81 -1.57
C ILE A 106 2.08 21.12 -1.00
N TYR A 107 0.89 21.52 -1.43
CA TYR A 107 0.22 22.72 -0.91
C TYR A 107 -0.02 22.67 0.60
N ARG A 108 -0.52 21.55 1.14
CA ARG A 108 -0.76 21.40 2.59
C ARG A 108 0.51 21.44 3.42
N LYS A 109 1.68 21.16 2.83
CA LYS A 109 2.98 21.22 3.49
C LYS A 109 3.70 22.55 3.29
N GLU A 110 3.11 23.49 2.56
CA GLU A 110 3.71 24.81 2.36
C GLU A 110 3.59 25.64 3.65
N GLU A 111 4.73 25.83 4.30
CA GLU A 111 4.87 26.57 5.56
C GLU A 111 4.84 28.08 5.30
N GLU A 112 5.33 28.54 4.13
CA GLU A 112 5.32 29.95 3.78
C GLU A 112 3.92 30.39 3.32
N VAL A 113 3.19 31.06 4.22
CA VAL A 113 1.79 31.49 3.99
C VAL A 113 1.63 32.33 2.71
N GLN A 114 2.58 33.22 2.41
CA GLN A 114 2.49 34.06 1.21
C GLN A 114 2.62 33.25 -0.07
N ARG A 115 3.58 32.31 -0.10
CA ARG A 115 3.75 31.38 -1.22
C ARG A 115 2.53 30.48 -1.38
N ARG A 116 1.95 29.98 -0.28
CA ARG A 116 0.72 29.17 -0.30
C ARG A 116 -0.44 29.94 -0.94
N PHE A 117 -0.65 31.20 -0.55
CA PHE A 117 -1.68 32.04 -1.15
C PHE A 117 -1.41 32.33 -2.63
N SER A 118 -0.16 32.57 -3.03
CA SER A 118 0.20 32.73 -4.44
C SER A 118 -0.18 31.51 -5.26
N ILE A 119 0.17 30.30 -4.77
CA ILE A 119 -0.20 29.04 -5.42
C ILE A 119 -1.72 28.91 -5.55
N LEU A 120 -2.46 29.14 -4.47
CA LEU A 120 -3.92 29.04 -4.50
C LEU A 120 -4.54 30.04 -5.50
N GLN A 121 -4.01 31.25 -5.55
CA GLN A 121 -4.48 32.29 -6.47
C GLN A 121 -4.25 31.90 -7.92
N ASP A 122 -3.05 31.40 -8.26
CA ASP A 122 -2.73 30.94 -9.61
C ASP A 122 -3.63 29.77 -10.04
N VAL A 123 -3.83 28.80 -9.14
CA VAL A 123 -4.72 27.67 -9.38
C VAL A 123 -6.17 28.10 -9.58
N LEU A 124 -6.67 29.05 -8.77
CA LEU A 124 -8.02 29.58 -8.91
C LEU A 124 -8.19 30.30 -10.23
N LYS A 125 -7.22 31.12 -10.64
CA LYS A 125 -7.24 31.79 -11.95
C LYS A 125 -7.37 30.76 -13.08
N GLU A 126 -6.48 29.77 -13.11
CA GLU A 126 -6.52 28.71 -14.12
C GLU A 126 -7.84 27.93 -14.10
N TYR A 127 -8.38 27.65 -12.91
CA TYR A 127 -9.67 26.98 -12.78
C TYR A 127 -10.82 27.83 -13.34
N CYS A 128 -10.83 29.14 -13.06
CA CYS A 128 -11.85 30.07 -13.53
C CYS A 128 -11.86 30.23 -15.05
N GLU A 129 -10.68 30.17 -15.66
CA GLU A 129 -10.49 30.29 -17.11
C GLU A 129 -10.79 28.97 -17.83
N SER A 130 -10.31 27.83 -17.33
CA SER A 130 -10.31 26.56 -18.06
C SER A 130 -11.36 25.54 -17.62
N ARG A 131 -11.80 25.56 -16.35
CA ARG A 131 -12.67 24.50 -15.77
C ARG A 131 -14.04 24.95 -15.35
N ARG A 132 -14.20 26.17 -14.83
CA ARG A 132 -15.45 26.63 -14.23
C ARG A 132 -16.66 26.41 -15.14
N LEU A 133 -16.62 26.98 -16.36
CA LEU A 133 -17.71 26.86 -17.32
C LEU A 133 -17.90 25.42 -17.84
N LEU A 134 -16.81 24.66 -17.95
CA LEU A 134 -16.88 23.26 -18.35
C LEU A 134 -17.63 22.43 -17.31
N TYR A 135 -17.28 22.58 -16.03
CA TYR A 135 -17.90 21.82 -14.94
C TYR A 135 -19.33 22.30 -14.65
N ASP A 136 -19.63 23.59 -14.79
CA ASP A 136 -21.01 24.10 -14.73
C ASP A 136 -21.91 23.40 -15.75
N ARG A 137 -21.42 23.18 -16.98
CA ARG A 137 -22.16 22.45 -18.02
C ARG A 137 -22.29 20.96 -17.75
N LEU A 138 -21.30 20.33 -17.13
CA LEU A 138 -21.33 18.89 -16.80
C LEU A 138 -22.16 18.60 -15.54
N GLY A 139 -22.27 19.59 -14.64
CA GLY A 139 -22.95 19.49 -13.37
C GLY A 139 -22.02 19.01 -12.24
N TYR A 140 -22.26 19.54 -11.05
CA TYR A 140 -21.59 19.10 -9.82
C TYR A 140 -22.45 18.06 -9.11
N THR A 141 -21.95 16.83 -8.98
CA THR A 141 -22.66 15.75 -8.28
C THR A 141 -21.79 15.12 -7.21
N HIS A 142 -22.43 14.59 -6.15
CA HIS A 142 -21.74 13.86 -5.10
C HIS A 142 -21.10 12.55 -5.60
N ILE A 143 -21.61 11.98 -6.70
CA ILE A 143 -20.98 10.84 -7.36
C ILE A 143 -19.53 11.14 -7.75
N VAL A 144 -19.23 12.38 -8.19
CA VAL A 144 -17.85 12.77 -8.54
C VAL A 144 -16.92 12.69 -7.33
N GLN A 145 -17.38 13.14 -6.14
CA GLN A 145 -16.60 13.05 -4.91
C GLN A 145 -16.29 11.60 -4.55
N GLN A 146 -17.32 10.73 -4.62
CA GLN A 146 -17.15 9.31 -4.31
C GLN A 146 -16.24 8.61 -5.32
N ALA A 147 -16.42 8.85 -6.62
CA ALA A 147 -15.59 8.24 -7.66
C ALA A 147 -14.12 8.68 -7.56
N LEU A 148 -13.87 9.96 -7.23
CA LEU A 148 -12.52 10.45 -6.97
C LEU A 148 -11.92 9.80 -5.72
N TYR A 149 -12.71 9.63 -4.65
CA TYR A 149 -12.29 8.92 -3.45
C TYR A 149 -11.88 7.47 -3.76
N ASP A 150 -12.74 6.73 -4.44
CA ASP A 150 -12.52 5.31 -4.77
C ASP A 150 -11.27 5.13 -5.66
N ALA A 151 -11.09 6.00 -6.65
CA ALA A 151 -9.93 5.98 -7.55
C ALA A 151 -8.60 6.24 -6.82
N ASN A 152 -8.59 7.17 -5.85
CA ASN A 152 -7.36 7.52 -5.12
C ASN A 152 -7.08 6.58 -3.93
N LYS A 153 -8.08 5.88 -3.39
CA LYS A 153 -7.88 4.93 -2.29
C LYS A 153 -7.12 3.68 -2.74
N ALA A 154 -7.28 3.30 -4.01
CA ALA A 154 -6.55 2.18 -4.61
C ALA A 154 -5.00 2.34 -4.54
N SER A 155 -4.47 3.57 -4.47
CA SER A 155 -3.03 3.82 -4.38
C SER A 155 -2.49 3.91 -2.94
N ARG A 156 -3.36 3.97 -1.91
CA ARG A 156 -2.97 4.11 -0.48
C ARG A 156 -2.95 2.77 0.28
N GLN A 157 -2.68 1.66 -0.42
CA GLN A 157 -2.90 0.29 0.06
C GLN A 157 -1.74 -0.36 0.84
N GLY A 158 -0.77 0.41 1.33
CA GLY A 158 0.46 -0.14 1.94
C GLY A 158 0.26 -1.21 3.02
N ASN A 159 -0.82 -1.14 3.80
CA ASN A 159 -1.10 -2.11 4.87
C ASN A 159 -1.97 -3.31 4.45
N LEU A 160 -2.46 -3.37 3.20
CA LEU A 160 -3.34 -4.47 2.78
C LEU A 160 -2.56 -5.77 2.53
N GLY A 161 -1.30 -5.70 2.08
CA GLY A 161 -0.45 -6.87 1.92
C GLY A 161 -0.24 -7.63 3.24
N LEU A 162 0.07 -6.90 4.32
CA LEU A 162 0.17 -7.47 5.66
C LEU A 162 -1.15 -8.13 6.10
N LYS A 163 -2.29 -7.45 5.91
CA LYS A 163 -3.61 -8.01 6.23
C LYS A 163 -3.91 -9.28 5.43
N LYS A 164 -3.51 -9.33 4.17
CA LYS A 164 -3.65 -10.51 3.31
C LYS A 164 -2.82 -11.68 3.83
N ILE A 165 -1.56 -11.46 4.21
CA ILE A 165 -0.75 -12.54 4.81
C ILE A 165 -1.38 -13.04 6.11
N GLN A 166 -1.83 -12.13 6.98
CA GLN A 166 -2.50 -12.51 8.24
C GLN A 166 -3.81 -13.27 7.99
N PHE A 167 -4.56 -12.90 6.96
CA PHE A 167 -5.74 -13.64 6.53
C PHE A 167 -5.37 -15.05 6.04
N VAL A 168 -4.36 -15.17 5.18
CA VAL A 168 -3.84 -16.46 4.70
C VAL A 168 -3.36 -17.35 5.85
N LEU A 169 -2.65 -16.77 6.82
CA LEU A 169 -2.23 -17.46 8.03
C LEU A 169 -3.43 -18.04 8.79
N LYS A 170 -4.46 -17.22 9.05
CA LYS A 170 -5.70 -17.67 9.72
C LYS A 170 -6.41 -18.80 8.95
N GLU A 171 -6.49 -18.69 7.63
CA GLU A 171 -7.09 -19.74 6.79
C GLU A 171 -6.27 -21.03 6.77
N ALA A 172 -4.94 -20.93 6.89
CA ALA A 172 -4.05 -22.08 6.86
C ALA A 172 -4.09 -22.89 8.16
N ILE A 173 -4.01 -22.23 9.32
CA ILE A 173 -3.81 -22.90 10.62
C ILE A 173 -5.01 -22.78 11.57
N GLY A 174 -6.07 -22.08 11.17
CA GLY A 174 -7.24 -21.83 12.00
C GLY A 174 -7.09 -20.60 12.91
N GLU A 175 -8.22 -19.99 13.27
CA GLU A 175 -8.24 -18.68 13.97
C GLU A 175 -7.67 -18.74 15.39
N GLN A 176 -7.84 -19.86 16.10
CA GLN A 176 -7.30 -20.04 17.44
C GLN A 176 -5.76 -20.11 17.44
N ALA A 177 -5.17 -20.99 16.62
CA ALA A 177 -3.72 -21.09 16.47
C ALA A 177 -3.12 -19.79 15.90
N ALA A 178 -3.81 -19.15 14.96
CA ALA A 178 -3.39 -17.84 14.47
C ALA A 178 -3.37 -16.79 15.59
N THR A 179 -4.35 -16.79 16.51
CA THR A 179 -4.37 -15.84 17.64
C THR A 179 -3.17 -16.02 18.57
N GLU A 180 -2.70 -17.25 18.80
CA GLU A 180 -1.47 -17.53 19.55
C GLU A 180 -0.24 -16.97 18.84
N VAL A 181 -0.23 -17.05 17.51
CA VAL A 181 0.80 -16.45 16.65
C VAL A 181 0.73 -14.92 16.69
N LEU A 182 -0.41 -14.27 16.95
CA LEU A 182 -0.56 -12.80 16.83
C LEU A 182 0.16 -11.94 17.90
N SER A 183 1.20 -12.43 18.56
CA SER A 183 2.07 -11.58 19.41
C SER A 183 2.65 -10.39 18.62
N ARG A 184 2.97 -9.28 19.29
CA ARG A 184 3.39 -8.03 18.62
C ARG A 184 4.71 -7.45 19.10
N ASP A 185 5.25 -7.91 20.21
CA ASP A 185 6.53 -7.48 20.74
C ASP A 185 7.61 -8.55 20.53
N MET A 186 8.85 -8.10 20.37
CA MET A 186 9.99 -8.96 20.04
C MET A 186 10.33 -9.95 21.15
N SER A 187 10.20 -9.56 22.41
CA SER A 187 10.45 -10.43 23.57
C SER A 187 9.52 -11.64 23.54
N SER A 188 8.21 -11.40 23.40
CA SER A 188 7.24 -12.48 23.28
C SER A 188 7.45 -13.33 22.01
N PHE A 189 7.93 -12.76 20.91
CA PHE A 189 8.23 -13.52 19.68
C PHE A 189 9.41 -14.48 19.88
N LEU A 190 10.46 -14.04 20.59
CA LEU A 190 11.64 -14.86 20.87
C LEU A 190 11.30 -15.99 21.85
N GLU A 191 10.52 -15.71 22.89
CA GLU A 191 10.15 -16.67 23.94
C GLU A 191 9.16 -17.74 23.46
N LYS A 192 8.16 -17.38 22.66
CA LYS A 192 7.11 -18.31 22.23
C LYS A 192 7.55 -19.16 21.04
N GLU A 193 7.05 -20.37 20.96
CA GLU A 193 7.24 -21.25 19.79
C GLU A 193 6.38 -20.82 18.60
N LEU A 194 5.24 -20.20 18.86
CA LEU A 194 4.35 -19.63 17.85
C LEU A 194 4.32 -18.12 18.02
N GLY A 195 4.54 -17.37 16.93
CA GLY A 195 4.60 -15.92 17.02
C GLY A 195 4.69 -15.22 15.68
N GLN A 196 4.25 -13.97 15.64
CA GLN A 196 4.45 -13.06 14.53
C GLN A 196 5.20 -11.83 15.05
N PHE A 197 5.90 -11.17 14.16
CA PHE A 197 6.50 -9.89 14.44
C PHE A 197 6.33 -9.01 13.20
N VAL A 198 5.84 -7.79 13.40
CA VAL A 198 5.70 -6.79 12.33
C VAL A 198 6.82 -5.77 12.56
N PRO A 199 7.91 -5.81 11.76
CA PRO A 199 9.00 -4.87 11.88
C PRO A 199 8.51 -3.43 11.71
N ARG A 200 8.94 -2.53 12.61
CA ARG A 200 8.60 -1.10 12.52
C ARG A 200 9.75 -0.26 11.98
N ASP A 201 10.97 -0.73 12.19
CA ASP A 201 12.21 -0.06 11.83
C ASP A 201 13.33 -1.10 11.70
N ILE A 202 14.41 -0.70 11.02
CA ILE A 202 15.55 -1.57 10.75
C ILE A 202 16.35 -1.94 12.01
N VAL A 203 16.26 -1.14 13.07
CA VAL A 203 17.01 -1.37 14.32
C VAL A 203 16.42 -2.57 15.05
N SER A 204 15.11 -2.54 15.31
CA SER A 204 14.38 -3.64 15.93
C SER A 204 14.44 -4.92 15.10
N PHE A 205 14.40 -4.80 13.77
CA PHE A 205 14.54 -5.97 12.90
C PHE A 205 15.96 -6.56 12.94
N ASN A 206 17.01 -5.73 12.91
CA ASN A 206 18.38 -6.22 13.02
C ASN A 206 18.65 -6.88 14.38
N GLU A 207 18.08 -6.36 15.47
CA GLU A 207 18.14 -6.97 16.80
C GLU A 207 17.51 -8.37 16.79
N LEU A 208 16.34 -8.52 16.17
CA LEU A 208 15.72 -9.83 15.97
C LEU A 208 16.64 -10.78 15.19
N MET A 209 17.20 -10.34 14.05
CA MET A 209 18.08 -11.17 13.22
C MET A 209 19.35 -11.58 13.96
N GLN A 210 19.92 -10.72 14.81
CA GLN A 210 21.05 -11.05 15.68
C GLN A 210 20.70 -12.14 16.69
N ASN A 211 19.53 -12.05 17.34
CA ASN A 211 19.04 -13.08 18.26
C ASN A 211 18.83 -14.44 17.55
N LEU A 212 18.39 -14.40 16.29
CA LEU A 212 18.24 -15.58 15.43
C LEU A 212 19.56 -16.08 14.83
N LYS A 213 20.68 -15.39 15.07
CA LYS A 213 21.99 -15.65 14.46
C LYS A 213 21.94 -15.68 12.92
N ALA A 214 21.08 -14.85 12.35
CA ALA A 214 20.85 -14.72 10.92
C ALA A 214 21.38 -13.38 10.39
N ARG A 215 21.60 -13.30 9.08
CA ARG A 215 22.04 -12.07 8.40
C ARG A 215 20.85 -11.43 7.70
N TYR A 216 20.92 -10.16 7.30
CA TYR A 216 19.91 -9.57 6.43
C TYR A 216 20.51 -8.59 5.41
N PRO A 217 21.25 -9.10 4.41
CA PRO A 217 21.95 -8.25 3.44
C PRO A 217 20.99 -7.44 2.55
N PHE A 218 19.75 -7.91 2.38
CA PHE A 218 18.75 -7.22 1.58
C PHE A 218 18.45 -5.82 2.14
N GLY A 219 18.24 -5.67 3.45
CA GLY A 219 17.98 -4.36 4.05
C GLY A 219 19.11 -3.35 3.78
N THR A 220 20.36 -3.78 3.82
CA THR A 220 21.52 -2.92 3.50
C THR A 220 21.53 -2.48 2.03
N ARG A 221 21.23 -3.38 1.09
CA ARG A 221 21.18 -3.08 -0.35
C ARG A 221 20.03 -2.13 -0.72
N TYR A 222 18.92 -2.22 0.01
CA TYR A 222 17.69 -1.45 -0.25
C TYR A 222 17.44 -0.38 0.82
N GLN A 223 18.49 0.35 1.22
CA GLN A 223 18.39 1.59 2.03
C GLN A 223 17.66 1.41 3.38
N GLY A 224 17.96 0.34 4.10
CA GLY A 224 17.35 0.06 5.41
C GLY A 224 15.93 -0.48 5.33
N LYS A 225 15.52 -1.01 4.17
CA LYS A 225 14.21 -1.63 4.00
C LYS A 225 14.03 -2.82 4.93
N VAL A 226 12.88 -2.88 5.61
CA VAL A 226 12.47 -4.00 6.47
C VAL A 226 11.40 -4.85 5.78
N PRO A 227 11.30 -6.15 6.13
CA PRO A 227 10.27 -7.02 5.57
C PRO A 227 8.88 -6.70 6.14
N ASP A 228 7.84 -7.10 5.43
CA ASP A 228 6.44 -6.83 5.80
C ASP A 228 5.98 -7.61 7.05
N LEU A 229 6.43 -8.85 7.20
CA LEU A 229 6.05 -9.71 8.33
C LEU A 229 7.12 -10.77 8.64
N VAL A 230 7.24 -11.13 9.91
CA VAL A 230 7.96 -12.33 10.37
C VAL A 230 6.98 -13.27 11.06
N VAL A 231 7.04 -14.57 10.77
CA VAL A 231 6.19 -15.61 11.39
C VAL A 231 7.06 -16.76 11.89
N LYS A 232 6.77 -17.29 13.08
CA LYS A 232 7.50 -18.37 13.74
C LYS A 232 6.60 -19.57 14.00
N PHE A 233 7.08 -20.75 13.61
CA PHE A 233 6.49 -22.06 13.88
C PHE A 233 7.56 -22.97 14.47
N GLY A 234 7.61 -23.06 15.80
CA GLY A 234 8.67 -23.73 16.54
C GLY A 234 10.03 -23.12 16.21
N LYS A 235 10.90 -23.95 15.61
CA LYS A 235 12.22 -23.53 15.15
C LYS A 235 12.23 -22.80 13.81
N ASN A 236 11.17 -22.87 13.01
CA ASN A 236 11.17 -22.28 11.67
C ASN A 236 10.71 -20.82 11.74
N VAL A 237 11.49 -19.90 11.20
CA VAL A 237 11.19 -18.47 11.17
C VAL A 237 11.10 -18.00 9.72
N PHE A 238 9.92 -17.55 9.30
CA PHE A 238 9.64 -17.05 7.97
C PHE A 238 9.70 -15.53 7.95
N VAL A 239 10.63 -14.97 7.18
CA VAL A 239 10.75 -13.54 6.93
C VAL A 239 10.11 -13.25 5.57
N ILE A 240 9.00 -12.52 5.57
CA ILE A 240 8.08 -12.41 4.45
C ILE A 240 8.09 -10.99 3.88
N GLU A 241 8.35 -10.89 2.58
CA GLU A 241 8.16 -9.68 1.79
C GLU A 241 6.97 -9.89 0.85
N ALA A 242 6.00 -8.98 0.88
CA ALA A 242 4.75 -9.05 0.11
C ALA A 242 4.71 -8.02 -1.01
N LYS A 243 4.24 -8.42 -2.18
CA LYS A 243 3.87 -7.51 -3.25
C LYS A 243 2.50 -7.90 -3.79
N HIS A 244 1.67 -6.89 -4.07
CA HIS A 244 0.40 -7.07 -4.76
C HIS A 244 0.50 -6.39 -6.13
N ILE A 245 0.53 -7.18 -7.21
CA ILE A 245 0.76 -6.70 -8.57
C ILE A 245 -0.34 -7.23 -9.49
N LYS A 246 -1.06 -6.31 -10.15
CA LYS A 246 -2.20 -6.65 -11.03
C LYS A 246 -1.82 -6.69 -12.51
N GLU A 247 -0.92 -5.82 -12.92
CA GLU A 247 -0.54 -5.62 -14.32
C GLU A 247 0.98 -5.49 -14.46
N SER A 248 1.46 -5.42 -15.70
CA SER A 248 2.86 -5.20 -16.02
C SER A 248 3.14 -3.72 -16.32
N GLY A 249 4.28 -3.22 -15.86
CA GLY A 249 4.73 -1.86 -16.10
C GLY A 249 6.09 -1.61 -15.44
N GLY A 250 6.82 -0.59 -15.89
CA GLY A 250 8.23 -0.41 -15.50
C GLY A 250 8.48 -0.36 -13.98
N ALA A 251 7.60 0.30 -13.23
CA ALA A 251 7.69 0.33 -11.77
C ALA A 251 7.39 -1.03 -11.11
N GLN A 252 6.45 -1.79 -11.67
CA GLN A 252 6.08 -3.12 -11.16
C GLN A 252 7.15 -4.16 -11.49
N ASP A 253 7.82 -4.04 -12.63
CA ASP A 253 8.92 -4.95 -12.99
C ASP A 253 10.09 -4.83 -12.02
N LYS A 254 10.37 -3.61 -11.55
CA LYS A 254 11.37 -3.37 -10.50
C LYS A 254 10.97 -4.09 -9.21
N GLN A 255 9.68 -4.08 -8.85
CA GLN A 255 9.18 -4.79 -7.67
C GLN A 255 9.33 -6.30 -7.79
N ILE A 256 9.12 -6.88 -8.98
CA ILE A 256 9.36 -8.31 -9.22
C ILE A 256 10.84 -8.65 -9.07
N SER A 257 11.74 -7.90 -9.72
CA SER A 257 13.19 -8.11 -9.60
C SER A 257 13.66 -8.01 -8.14
N GLU A 258 13.06 -7.09 -7.37
CA GLU A 258 13.35 -6.89 -5.96
C GLU A 258 12.97 -8.11 -5.11
N ILE A 259 11.77 -8.69 -5.28
CA ILE A 259 11.38 -9.89 -4.53
C ILE A 259 12.10 -11.17 -4.99
N ILE A 260 12.60 -11.20 -6.24
CA ILE A 260 13.52 -12.26 -6.69
C ILE A 260 14.86 -12.14 -5.96
N ASP A 261 15.42 -10.94 -5.86
CA ASP A 261 16.66 -10.70 -5.11
C ASP A 261 16.48 -10.95 -3.59
N PHE A 262 15.28 -10.70 -3.06
CA PHE A 262 14.94 -11.01 -1.67
C PHE A 262 15.10 -12.50 -1.33
N ILE A 263 14.73 -13.41 -2.24
CA ILE A 263 14.85 -14.86 -2.00
C ILE A 263 16.23 -15.42 -2.38
N GLN A 264 17.14 -14.60 -2.91
CA GLN A 264 18.54 -14.97 -3.16
C GLN A 264 19.42 -14.85 -1.90
N GLN A 265 18.83 -14.47 -0.77
CA GLN A 265 19.56 -14.36 0.49
C GLN A 265 20.02 -15.72 1.00
N GLN A 266 21.28 -15.79 1.44
CA GLN A 266 21.91 -17.00 1.95
C GLN A 266 22.10 -16.88 3.46
N GLU A 267 21.56 -17.85 4.19
CA GLU A 267 21.83 -18.04 5.61
C GLU A 267 22.78 -19.23 5.84
N PRO A 268 23.46 -19.29 7.01
CA PRO A 268 24.11 -20.51 7.48
C PRO A 268 23.14 -21.70 7.49
N VAL A 269 23.66 -22.91 7.29
CA VAL A 269 22.85 -24.15 7.22
C VAL A 269 22.02 -24.38 8.49
N GLU A 270 22.52 -23.99 9.66
CA GLU A 270 21.82 -24.12 10.94
C GLU A 270 20.80 -23.01 11.22
N SER A 271 20.73 -21.99 10.35
CA SER A 271 19.82 -20.86 10.58
C SER A 271 18.36 -21.32 10.51
N PRO A 272 17.52 -20.85 11.46
CA PRO A 272 16.08 -21.11 11.46
C PRO A 272 15.33 -20.28 10.40
N VAL A 273 16.01 -19.33 9.74
CA VAL A 273 15.38 -18.33 8.89
C VAL A 273 15.14 -18.85 7.46
N HIS A 274 13.94 -18.56 6.98
CA HIS A 274 13.44 -18.79 5.63
C HIS A 274 12.97 -17.47 5.03
N TYR A 275 13.49 -17.08 3.88
CA TYR A 275 12.99 -15.90 3.17
C TYR A 275 11.84 -16.27 2.25
N VAL A 276 10.72 -15.55 2.35
CA VAL A 276 9.51 -15.81 1.58
C VAL A 276 9.14 -14.57 0.76
N ALA A 277 9.24 -14.65 -0.55
CA ALA A 277 8.60 -13.70 -1.45
C ALA A 277 7.14 -14.12 -1.66
N PHE A 278 6.22 -13.31 -1.16
CA PHE A 278 4.79 -13.47 -1.39
C PHE A 278 4.32 -12.52 -2.50
N LEU A 279 3.94 -13.09 -3.64
CA LEU A 279 3.40 -12.32 -4.76
C LEU A 279 1.92 -12.62 -4.94
N ASP A 280 1.11 -11.62 -4.60
CA ASP A 280 -0.32 -11.62 -4.77
C ASP A 280 -0.75 -10.81 -6.01
N GLY A 281 -1.95 -11.09 -6.50
CA GLY A 281 -2.57 -10.41 -7.63
C GLY A 281 -2.37 -11.12 -8.98
N THR A 282 -3.13 -10.66 -9.97
CA THR A 282 -3.26 -11.31 -11.28
C THR A 282 -1.97 -11.39 -12.08
N TYR A 283 -0.93 -10.63 -11.73
CA TYR A 283 0.38 -10.73 -12.38
C TYR A 283 1.02 -12.10 -12.19
N PHE A 284 0.86 -12.73 -11.02
CA PHE A 284 1.40 -14.06 -10.75
C PHE A 284 0.96 -15.08 -11.82
N ASN A 285 -0.29 -14.96 -12.28
CA ASN A 285 -0.89 -15.87 -13.25
C ASN A 285 -0.16 -15.89 -14.60
N LEU A 286 0.63 -14.86 -14.92
CA LEU A 286 1.46 -14.82 -16.11
C LEU A 286 2.56 -15.90 -16.08
N PHE A 287 3.05 -16.28 -14.90
CA PHE A 287 4.04 -17.36 -14.76
C PHE A 287 3.46 -18.75 -15.03
N ALA A 288 2.17 -18.94 -14.72
CA ALA A 288 1.45 -20.20 -14.95
C ALA A 288 1.04 -20.37 -16.42
N LYS A 289 0.49 -19.31 -17.04
CA LYS A 289 -0.05 -19.37 -18.41
C LYS A 289 1.01 -19.31 -19.51
N GLY A 290 2.23 -18.92 -19.16
CA GLY A 290 3.26 -18.56 -20.14
C GLY A 290 3.04 -17.12 -20.61
N GLY A 291 3.95 -16.23 -20.25
CA GLY A 291 3.97 -14.85 -20.73
C GLY A 291 4.98 -14.63 -21.85
N GLY A 292 5.15 -13.38 -22.26
CA GLY A 292 6.22 -13.00 -23.20
C GLY A 292 7.62 -13.24 -22.63
N GLN A 293 8.65 -13.03 -23.46
CA GLN A 293 10.07 -13.29 -23.14
C GLN A 293 10.51 -12.79 -21.75
N LYS A 294 9.99 -11.63 -21.33
CA LYS A 294 10.27 -11.04 -20.03
C LYS A 294 9.76 -11.88 -18.85
N ILE A 295 8.51 -12.34 -18.92
CA ILE A 295 7.89 -13.18 -17.89
C ILE A 295 8.61 -14.53 -17.84
N SER A 296 8.97 -15.09 -18.99
CA SER A 296 9.78 -16.32 -19.07
C SER A 296 11.14 -16.15 -18.39
N LYS A 297 11.80 -15.01 -18.58
CA LYS A 297 13.06 -14.70 -17.90
C LYS A 297 12.87 -14.60 -16.39
N GLN A 298 11.90 -13.81 -15.92
CA GLN A 298 11.60 -13.68 -14.48
C GLN A 298 11.28 -15.04 -13.85
N LYS A 299 10.49 -15.87 -14.52
CA LYS A 299 10.20 -17.25 -14.07
C LYS A 299 11.49 -18.07 -13.94
N SER A 300 12.36 -18.03 -14.93
CA SER A 300 13.66 -18.71 -14.85
C SER A 300 14.52 -18.18 -13.71
N ASP A 301 14.54 -16.87 -13.49
CA ASP A 301 15.31 -16.25 -12.41
C ASP A 301 14.77 -16.69 -11.03
N ILE A 302 13.44 -16.78 -10.87
CA ILE A 302 12.79 -17.35 -9.68
C ILE A 302 13.22 -18.80 -9.47
N GLU A 303 13.06 -19.66 -10.49
CA GLU A 303 13.37 -21.09 -10.38
C GLU A 303 14.85 -21.33 -10.08
N ASN A 304 15.75 -20.53 -10.66
CA ASN A 304 17.18 -20.59 -10.37
C ASN A 304 17.47 -20.19 -8.92
N ALA A 305 16.87 -19.10 -8.42
CA ALA A 305 17.01 -18.68 -7.03
C ALA A 305 16.51 -19.75 -6.06
N LEU A 306 15.36 -20.37 -6.33
CA LEU A 306 14.81 -21.45 -5.51
C LEU A 306 15.73 -22.67 -5.47
N ARG A 307 16.31 -23.08 -6.60
CA ARG A 307 17.26 -24.20 -6.66
C ARG A 307 18.55 -23.92 -5.89
N GLN A 308 19.07 -22.70 -5.98
CA GLN A 308 20.30 -22.29 -5.29
C GLN A 308 20.09 -22.06 -3.79
N HIS A 309 18.88 -21.67 -3.38
CA HIS A 309 18.52 -21.35 -2.00
C HIS A 309 17.31 -22.18 -1.54
N PRO A 310 17.49 -23.48 -1.26
CA PRO A 310 16.40 -24.44 -1.04
C PRO A 310 15.53 -24.16 0.21
N LYS A 311 15.99 -23.27 1.11
CA LYS A 311 15.25 -22.83 2.30
C LYS A 311 14.37 -21.61 2.06
N ASN A 312 14.46 -20.96 0.91
CA ASN A 312 13.69 -19.76 0.58
C ASN A 312 12.55 -20.11 -0.36
N PHE A 313 11.50 -19.30 -0.35
CA PHE A 313 10.23 -19.62 -1.01
C PHE A 313 9.75 -18.45 -1.85
N PHE A 314 9.16 -18.77 -3.01
CA PHE A 314 8.42 -17.83 -3.85
C PHE A 314 7.03 -18.40 -4.03
N VAL A 315 6.02 -17.72 -3.51
CA VAL A 315 4.67 -18.28 -3.40
C VAL A 315 3.61 -17.24 -3.69
N ASN A 316 2.45 -17.72 -4.16
CA ASN A 316 1.21 -16.96 -4.18
C ASN A 316 0.35 -17.33 -2.96
N THR A 317 -0.93 -16.97 -2.97
CA THR A 317 -1.89 -17.22 -1.88
C THR A 317 -1.96 -18.69 -1.50
N GLU A 318 -2.18 -19.60 -2.46
CA GLU A 318 -2.33 -21.02 -2.16
C GLU A 318 -1.01 -21.70 -1.81
N GLY A 319 0.10 -21.31 -2.45
CA GLY A 319 1.43 -21.78 -2.06
C GLY A 319 1.78 -21.39 -0.63
N LEU A 320 1.46 -20.16 -0.22
CA LEU A 320 1.70 -19.66 1.13
C LEU A 320 0.81 -20.38 2.16
N LYS A 321 -0.47 -20.61 1.84
CA LYS A 321 -1.35 -21.41 2.69
C LYS A 321 -0.78 -22.80 2.93
N GLN A 322 -0.34 -23.48 1.87
CA GLN A 322 0.21 -24.82 2.02
C GLN A 322 1.52 -24.82 2.80
N LEU A 323 2.39 -23.83 2.59
CA LEU A 323 3.63 -23.66 3.36
C LEU A 323 3.33 -23.54 4.86
N PHE A 324 2.36 -22.70 5.24
CA PHE A 324 1.98 -22.54 6.64
C PHE A 324 1.33 -23.79 7.24
N ARG A 325 0.51 -24.52 6.49
CA ARG A 325 -0.04 -25.82 6.95
C ARG A 325 1.09 -26.80 7.26
N ASP A 326 1.99 -27.01 6.31
CA ASP A 326 3.10 -27.95 6.49
C ASP A 326 4.06 -27.53 7.61
N ALA A 327 4.25 -26.22 7.83
CA ALA A 327 5.06 -25.70 8.94
C ALA A 327 4.38 -25.93 10.31
N MET A 328 3.06 -25.78 10.37
CA MET A 328 2.28 -26.04 11.57
C MET A 328 2.20 -27.54 11.90
N ASP A 329 2.07 -28.38 10.88
CA ASP A 329 2.07 -29.85 11.03
C ASP A 329 3.42 -30.35 11.55
N ASP A 330 4.54 -29.83 11.02
CA ASP A 330 5.87 -30.13 11.53
C ASP A 330 6.01 -29.74 13.01
N TYR A 331 5.58 -28.53 13.37
CA TYR A 331 5.60 -28.03 14.75
C TYR A 331 4.79 -28.92 15.70
N SER A 332 3.56 -29.27 15.31
CA SER A 332 2.67 -30.10 16.11
C SER A 332 3.25 -31.51 16.31
N SER A 333 3.88 -32.05 15.27
CA SER A 333 4.52 -33.37 15.30
C SER A 333 5.74 -33.40 16.22
N SER A 334 6.60 -32.38 16.19
CA SER A 334 7.76 -32.30 17.09
C SER A 334 7.35 -32.19 18.55
N LYS A 335 6.30 -31.40 18.84
CA LYS A 335 5.80 -31.20 20.21
C LYS A 335 5.23 -32.48 20.82
N ASN A 336 4.51 -33.27 20.02
CA ASN A 336 3.96 -34.55 20.46
C ASN A 336 5.08 -35.57 20.78
N SER A 337 6.16 -35.59 19.98
CA SER A 337 7.29 -36.49 20.23
C SER A 337 8.06 -36.18 21.53
N GLU A 338 8.13 -34.91 21.91
CA GLU A 338 8.76 -34.45 23.17
C GLU A 338 7.90 -34.76 24.40
N GLN A 339 6.58 -34.91 24.26
CA GLN A 339 5.69 -35.26 25.38
C GLN A 339 5.61 -36.78 25.63
N THR A 340 5.95 -37.60 24.64
CA THR A 340 5.96 -39.07 24.75
C THR A 340 7.33 -39.65 25.11
N SER A 341 8.37 -38.82 25.17
CA SER A 341 9.75 -39.18 25.57
C SER A 341 10.00 -38.71 27.00
#